data_AF-A0A656Z6A4-F1
#
_entry.id   AF-A0A656Z6A4-F1
#
_cell.length_a   1.000
_cell.length_b   1.000
_cell.length_c   1.000
_cell.angle_alpha   90.00
_cell.angle_beta   90.00
_cell.angle_gamma   90.00
#
_symmetry.space_group_name_H-M   'P 1'
#
loop_
_entity.id
_entity.type
_entity.pdbx_description
1 polymer ?
#
loop_
_entity_poly.entity_id
_entity_poly.type
_entity_poly.pdbx_seq_one_letter_code
_entity_poly.pdbx_strand_id
1 'polypeptide(L)'
;AAAAAAAYLFYKPVLPYLQPYINNETIAKIAAAGAVFLVVLIVVSLITMKIADFIIDSRIGALDRTLGFLFGAARGVLLVVVAMLFFNWLVPTGQPAWVSNAKSKPMLDSFGQQLIDLLPADPEAAIKQFKPGQEGQAPATGQPSGQTGDQTEAPVPDDTPAAN
;
A
#
# COMPACT_ATOMS: atom_id res chain seq x y z
N ALA A 1 1.01 -10.65 6.29
CA ALA A 1 2.31 -10.46 5.60
C ALA A 1 2.21 -10.67 4.08
N ALA A 2 1.82 -11.85 3.59
CA ALA A 2 1.79 -12.14 2.14
C ALA A 2 0.99 -11.14 1.29
N ALA A 3 -0.24 -10.79 1.70
CA ALA A 3 -1.07 -9.83 0.97
C ALA A 3 -0.47 -8.41 0.92
N ALA A 4 0.11 -7.94 2.03
CA ALA A 4 0.77 -6.63 2.08
C ALA A 4 2.04 -6.60 1.21
N ALA A 5 2.83 -7.67 1.23
CA ALA A 5 4.00 -7.81 0.36
C ALA A 5 3.59 -7.82 -1.12
N ALA A 6 2.53 -8.55 -1.47
CA ALA A 6 2.02 -8.57 -2.83
C ALA A 6 1.46 -7.20 -3.26
N ALA A 7 0.75 -6.49 -2.39
CA ALA A 7 0.31 -5.12 -2.65
C ALA A 7 1.48 -4.19 -3.01
N TYR A 8 2.57 -4.26 -2.25
CA TYR A 8 3.78 -3.47 -2.51
C TYR A 8 4.48 -3.84 -3.83
N LEU A 9 4.47 -5.12 -4.20
CA LEU A 9 5.15 -5.58 -5.42
C LEU A 9 4.31 -5.36 -6.69
N PHE A 10 2.99 -5.50 -6.61
CA PHE A 10 2.10 -5.56 -7.78
C PHE A 10 1.22 -4.31 -7.98
N TYR A 11 1.36 -3.24 -7.19
CA TYR A 11 0.57 -2.02 -7.44
C TYR A 11 0.91 -1.34 -8.79
N LYS A 12 2.17 -1.37 -9.24
CA LYS A 12 2.60 -0.69 -10.47
C LYS A 12 1.90 -1.22 -11.73
N PRO A 13 1.80 -2.56 -11.96
CA PRO A 13 1.01 -3.11 -13.06
C PRO A 13 -0.49 -2.75 -13.02
N VAL A 14 -1.05 -2.52 -11.84
CA VAL A 14 -2.48 -2.25 -11.66
C VAL A 14 -2.82 -0.77 -11.86
N LEU A 15 -1.85 0.13 -11.62
CA LEU A 15 -2.03 1.58 -11.72
C LEU A 15 -2.64 2.09 -13.05
N PRO A 16 -2.23 1.62 -14.25
CA PRO A 16 -2.78 2.10 -15.52
C PRO A 16 -4.27 1.82 -15.70
N TYR A 17 -4.80 0.81 -15.01
CA TYR A 17 -6.23 0.49 -15.06
C TYR A 17 -7.08 1.43 -14.20
N LEU A 18 -6.47 2.11 -13.22
CA LEU A 18 -7.15 3.03 -12.32
C LEU A 18 -6.99 4.50 -12.73
N GLN A 19 -5.90 4.85 -13.42
CA GLN A 19 -5.66 6.22 -13.90
C GLN A 19 -6.81 6.83 -14.72
N PRO A 20 -7.56 6.08 -15.55
CA PRO A 20 -8.71 6.63 -16.28
C PRO A 20 -9.88 7.04 -15.37
N TYR A 21 -9.93 6.51 -14.15
CA TYR A 21 -11.02 6.72 -13.19
C TYR A 21 -10.62 7.63 -12.02
N ILE A 22 -9.32 7.81 -11.77
CA ILE A 22 -8.78 8.55 -10.64
C ILE A 22 -7.74 9.56 -11.14
N ASN A 23 -8.13 10.83 -11.15
CA ASN A 23 -7.29 11.92 -11.65
C ASN A 23 -6.10 12.25 -10.74
N ASN A 24 -6.16 11.87 -9.46
CA ASN A 24 -5.10 12.11 -8.49
C ASN A 24 -4.16 10.91 -8.41
N GLU A 25 -2.89 11.11 -8.78
CA GLU A 25 -1.89 10.05 -8.85
C GLU A 25 -1.63 9.34 -7.51
N THR A 26 -1.65 10.09 -6.39
CA THR A 26 -1.47 9.51 -5.05
C THR A 26 -2.66 8.62 -4.68
N ILE A 27 -3.88 9.08 -4.96
CA ILE A 27 -5.10 8.30 -4.75
C ILE A 27 -5.09 7.06 -5.64
N ALA A 28 -4.66 7.18 -6.90
CA ALA A 28 -4.58 6.06 -7.82
C ALA A 28 -3.56 4.99 -7.36
N LYS A 29 -2.41 5.40 -6.82
CA LYS A 29 -1.41 4.48 -6.23
C LYS A 29 -1.96 3.75 -5.01
N ILE A 30 -2.61 4.47 -4.09
CA ILE A 30 -3.20 3.88 -2.89
C ILE A 30 -4.32 2.91 -3.29
N ALA A 31 -5.19 3.30 -4.23
CA ALA A 31 -6.28 2.47 -4.72
C ALA A 31 -5.75 1.21 -5.43
N ALA A 32 -4.70 1.33 -6.24
CA ALA A 32 -4.07 0.18 -6.89
C ALA A 32 -3.46 -0.79 -5.87
N ALA A 33 -2.75 -0.28 -4.87
CA ALA A 33 -2.20 -1.09 -3.79
C ALA A 33 -3.31 -1.78 -2.97
N GLY A 34 -4.38 -1.06 -2.64
CA GLY A 34 -5.55 -1.59 -1.94
C GLY A 34 -6.29 -2.68 -2.73
N ALA A 35 -6.45 -2.50 -4.05
CA ALA A 35 -7.06 -3.49 -4.92
C ALA A 35 -6.23 -4.80 -4.97
N VAL A 36 -4.92 -4.69 -5.18
CA VAL A 36 -4.01 -5.84 -5.16
C VAL A 36 -4.03 -6.53 -3.80
N PHE A 37 -3.94 -5.76 -2.72
CA PHE A 37 -4.02 -6.26 -1.36
C PHE A 37 -5.26 -7.11 -1.17
N LEU A 38 -6.42 -6.59 -1.55
CA LEU A 38 -7.71 -7.26 -1.38
C LEU A 38 -7.80 -8.55 -2.20
N VAL A 39 -7.38 -8.53 -3.47
CA VAL A 39 -7.37 -9.73 -4.33
C VAL A 39 -6.49 -10.82 -3.73
N VAL A 40 -5.25 -10.49 -3.36
CA VAL A 40 -4.32 -11.48 -2.80
C VAL A 40 -4.82 -11.99 -1.47
N LEU A 41 -5.39 -11.11 -0.65
CA LEU A 41 -5.93 -11.47 0.65
C LEU A 41 -7.12 -12.44 0.50
N ILE A 42 -7.99 -12.24 -0.48
CA ILE A 42 -9.06 -13.20 -0.83
C ILE A 42 -8.47 -14.55 -1.26
N VAL A 43 -7.52 -14.56 -2.21
CA VAL A 43 -6.92 -15.80 -2.74
C VAL A 43 -6.25 -16.61 -1.63
N VAL A 44 -5.41 -15.96 -0.82
CA VAL A 44 -4.74 -16.62 0.32
C VAL A 44 -5.78 -17.13 1.32
N SER A 45 -6.86 -16.38 1.56
CA SER A 45 -7.95 -16.82 2.44
C SER A 45 -8.60 -18.10 1.94
N LEU A 46 -8.96 -18.16 0.64
CA LEU A 46 -9.58 -19.34 0.05
C LEU A 46 -8.66 -20.57 0.13
N ILE A 47 -7.37 -20.40 -0.16
CA ILE A 47 -6.39 -21.48 -0.07
C ILE A 47 -6.30 -22.01 1.38
N THR A 48 -6.23 -21.12 2.37
CA THR A 48 -6.15 -21.54 3.78
C THR A 48 -7.37 -22.34 4.24
N MET A 49 -8.57 -21.98 3.76
CA MET A 49 -9.78 -22.74 4.09
C MET A 49 -9.75 -24.15 3.48
N LYS A 50 -9.32 -24.28 2.22
CA LYS A 50 -9.23 -25.58 1.54
C LYS A 50 -8.22 -26.53 2.19
N ILE A 51 -7.11 -26.01 2.71
CA ILE A 51 -6.08 -26.82 3.38
C ILE A 51 -6.61 -27.37 4.72
N ALA A 52 -7.35 -26.55 5.48
CA ALA A 52 -7.92 -26.97 6.76
C ALA A 52 -8.93 -28.12 6.61
N ASP A 53 -9.73 -28.10 5.55
CA ASP A 53 -10.70 -29.17 5.25
C ASP A 53 -10.02 -30.50 4.86
N PHE A 54 -8.79 -30.46 4.32
CA PHE A 54 -8.11 -31.63 3.77
C PHE A 54 -7.31 -32.44 4.81
N ILE A 55 -6.93 -31.84 5.94
CA ILE A 55 -5.97 -32.42 6.88
C ILE A 55 -6.63 -33.21 8.03
N ILE A 56 -7.91 -32.96 8.33
CA ILE A 56 -8.49 -33.35 9.63
C ILE A 56 -9.55 -34.43 9.44
N ASP A 57 -9.07 -35.66 9.35
CA ASP A 57 -9.90 -36.86 9.39
C ASP A 57 -9.56 -37.70 10.63
N SER A 58 -10.59 -38.30 11.22
CA SER A 58 -10.58 -39.17 12.42
C SER A 58 -10.77 -38.50 13.80
N ARG A 59 -12.06 -38.48 14.22
CA ARG A 59 -12.60 -38.45 15.60
C ARG A 59 -12.61 -37.16 16.43
N ILE A 60 -11.71 -36.19 16.26
CA ILE A 60 -11.82 -34.83 16.90
C ILE A 60 -12.51 -33.82 15.95
N GLY A 61 -12.88 -34.25 14.75
CA GLY A 61 -13.23 -33.38 13.63
C GLY A 61 -14.48 -32.50 13.78
N ALA A 62 -15.43 -32.76 14.69
CA ALA A 62 -16.61 -31.91 14.81
C ALA A 62 -16.32 -30.54 15.46
N LEU A 63 -15.54 -30.54 16.56
CA LEU A 63 -15.18 -29.31 17.27
C LEU A 63 -14.16 -28.48 16.48
N ASP A 64 -13.24 -29.15 15.78
CA ASP A 64 -12.26 -28.49 14.93
C ASP A 64 -12.91 -27.83 13.70
N ARG A 65 -13.93 -28.49 13.13
CA ARG A 65 -14.72 -27.92 12.02
C ARG A 65 -15.56 -26.72 12.44
N THR A 66 -16.15 -26.71 13.64
CA THR A 66 -16.93 -25.55 14.12
C THR A 66 -16.04 -24.37 14.48
N LEU A 67 -14.89 -24.61 15.09
CA LEU A 67 -13.89 -23.56 15.33
C LEU A 67 -13.29 -23.03 14.02
N GLY A 68 -12.98 -23.92 13.07
CA GLY A 68 -12.56 -23.56 11.72
C GLY A 68 -13.63 -22.75 10.97
N PHE A 69 -14.91 -23.11 11.10
CA PHE A 69 -16.03 -22.35 10.54
C PHE A 69 -16.15 -20.96 11.18
N LEU A 70 -16.08 -20.85 12.51
CA LEU A 70 -16.18 -19.58 13.22
C LEU A 70 -15.00 -18.66 12.88
N PHE A 71 -13.79 -19.21 12.85
CA PHE A 71 -12.60 -18.49 12.41
C PHE A 71 -12.71 -18.05 10.95
N GLY A 72 -13.19 -18.94 10.06
CA GLY A 72 -13.46 -18.63 8.66
C GLY A 72 -14.52 -17.55 8.47
N ALA A 73 -15.60 -17.58 9.26
CA ALA A 73 -16.65 -16.58 9.24
C ALA A 73 -16.15 -15.22 9.73
N ALA A 74 -15.43 -15.19 10.85
CA ALA A 74 -14.81 -13.96 11.37
C ALA A 74 -13.83 -13.37 10.35
N ARG A 75 -13.01 -14.20 9.73
CA ARG A 75 -12.09 -13.80 8.67
C ARG A 75 -12.84 -13.28 7.44
N GLY A 76 -13.92 -13.95 7.03
CA GLY A 76 -14.79 -13.53 5.94
C GLY A 76 -15.41 -12.15 6.19
N VAL A 77 -15.92 -11.90 7.40
CA VAL A 77 -16.42 -10.60 7.82
C VAL A 77 -15.32 -9.54 7.72
N LEU A 78 -14.11 -9.83 8.19
CA LEU A 78 -12.98 -8.91 8.10
C LEU A 78 -12.65 -8.55 6.64
N LEU A 79 -12.79 -9.48 5.69
CA LEU A 79 -12.60 -9.19 4.25
C LEU A 79 -13.60 -8.15 3.76
N VAL A 80 -14.87 -8.35 4.09
CA VAL A 80 -15.97 -7.50 3.64
C VAL A 80 -15.89 -6.12 4.29
N VAL A 81 -15.49 -6.05 5.57
CA VAL A 81 -15.24 -4.77 6.27
C VAL A 81 -14.16 -3.96 5.56
N VAL A 82 -12.99 -4.58 5.29
CA VAL A 82 -11.90 -3.90 4.58
C VAL A 82 -12.33 -3.48 3.18
N ALA A 83 -13.07 -4.34 2.45
CA ALA A 83 -13.63 -4.00 1.15
C ALA A 83 -14.55 -2.79 1.22
N MET A 84 -15.44 -2.75 2.22
CA MET A 84 -16.39 -1.65 2.43
C MET A 84 -15.67 -0.34 2.79
N LEU A 85 -14.61 -0.40 3.59
CA LEU A 85 -13.77 0.76 3.89
C LEU A 85 -13.16 1.37 2.62
N PHE A 86 -12.53 0.55 1.79
CA PHE A 86 -11.99 1.00 0.50
C PHE A 86 -13.10 1.52 -0.42
N PHE A 87 -14.25 0.86 -0.46
CA PHE A 87 -15.38 1.27 -1.29
C PHE A 87 -15.94 2.63 -0.86
N ASN A 88 -16.21 2.83 0.43
CA ASN A 88 -16.69 4.10 0.98
C ASN A 88 -15.70 5.24 0.73
N TRP A 89 -14.39 4.95 0.80
CA TRP A 89 -13.35 5.92 0.51
C TRP A 89 -13.26 6.27 -0.98
N LEU A 90 -13.41 5.28 -1.87
CA LEU A 90 -13.33 5.46 -3.32
C LEU A 90 -14.61 6.09 -3.91
N VAL A 91 -15.78 5.76 -3.34
CA VAL A 91 -17.10 6.21 -3.78
C VAL A 91 -17.80 6.91 -2.59
N PRO A 92 -17.36 8.12 -2.22
CA PRO A 92 -17.91 8.85 -1.08
C PRO A 92 -19.34 9.35 -1.34
N THR A 93 -19.69 9.61 -2.60
CA THR A 93 -21.03 10.05 -3.02
C THR A 93 -21.52 9.20 -4.19
N GLY A 94 -22.85 9.09 -4.34
CA GLY A 94 -23.44 8.34 -5.45
C GLY A 94 -23.27 6.83 -5.37
N GLN A 95 -23.24 6.26 -4.16
CA GLN A 95 -23.16 4.81 -3.99
C GLN A 95 -24.37 4.11 -4.63
N PRO A 96 -24.17 2.97 -5.31
CA PRO A 96 -25.28 2.20 -5.88
C PRO A 96 -26.29 1.77 -4.81
N ALA A 97 -27.58 1.75 -5.19
CA ALA A 97 -28.68 1.42 -4.28
C ALA A 97 -28.52 0.07 -3.56
N TRP A 98 -27.88 -0.91 -4.21
CA TRP A 98 -27.63 -2.23 -3.62
C TRP A 98 -26.55 -2.21 -2.52
N VAL A 99 -25.63 -1.23 -2.53
CA VAL A 99 -24.69 -1.00 -1.43
C VAL A 99 -25.37 -0.16 -0.36
N SER A 100 -25.90 1.00 -0.72
CA SER A 100 -26.43 1.99 0.23
C SER A 100 -27.58 1.45 1.06
N ASN A 101 -28.41 0.57 0.49
CA ASN A 101 -29.56 -0.03 1.16
C ASN A 101 -29.26 -1.43 1.75
N ALA A 102 -28.00 -1.91 1.68
CA ALA A 102 -27.66 -3.21 2.22
C ALA A 102 -27.85 -3.24 3.74
N LYS A 103 -28.61 -4.24 4.25
CA LYS A 103 -28.85 -4.40 5.69
C LYS A 103 -27.55 -4.58 6.51
N SER A 104 -26.52 -5.15 5.91
CA SER A 104 -25.21 -5.34 6.55
C SER A 104 -24.34 -4.08 6.56
N LYS A 105 -24.63 -3.08 5.72
CA LYS A 105 -23.80 -1.87 5.59
C LYS A 105 -23.53 -1.17 6.93
N PRO A 106 -24.52 -0.84 7.78
CA PRO A 106 -24.25 -0.15 9.04
C PRO A 106 -23.35 -0.95 9.99
N MET A 107 -23.49 -2.29 10.02
CA MET A 107 -22.62 -3.16 10.80
C MET A 107 -21.18 -3.14 10.26
N LEU A 108 -21.01 -3.25 8.94
CA LEU A 108 -19.69 -3.24 8.29
C LEU A 108 -18.98 -1.89 8.47
N ASP A 109 -19.70 -0.78 8.37
CA ASP A 109 -19.17 0.57 8.60
C ASP A 109 -18.72 0.72 10.07
N SER A 110 -19.51 0.19 11.02
CA SER A 110 -19.17 0.23 12.45
C SER A 110 -17.91 -0.57 12.77
N PHE A 111 -17.80 -1.79 12.23
CA PHE A 111 -16.58 -2.59 12.37
C PHE A 111 -15.39 -1.96 11.65
N GLY A 112 -15.62 -1.30 10.52
CA GLY A 112 -14.60 -0.55 9.81
C GLY A 112 -14.04 0.60 10.64
N GLN A 113 -14.90 1.36 11.29
CA GLN A 113 -14.49 2.45 12.18
C GLN A 113 -13.69 1.93 13.38
N GLN A 114 -14.14 0.85 14.02
CA GLN A 114 -13.37 0.20 15.09
C GLN A 114 -11.99 -0.25 14.62
N LEU A 115 -11.89 -0.77 13.40
CA LEU A 115 -10.62 -1.15 12.81
C LEU A 115 -9.70 0.07 12.67
N ILE A 116 -10.22 1.19 12.16
CA ILE A 116 -9.47 2.45 12.01
C ILE A 116 -9.03 2.99 13.37
N ASP A 117 -9.88 2.92 14.39
CA ASP A 117 -9.57 3.42 15.74
C ASP A 117 -8.46 2.59 16.42
N LEU A 118 -8.29 1.33 16.02
CA LEU A 118 -7.20 0.46 16.47
C LEU A 118 -5.89 0.69 15.71
N LEU A 119 -5.91 1.40 14.57
CA LEU A 119 -4.69 1.76 13.86
C LEU A 119 -3.95 2.87 14.64
N PRO A 120 -2.61 2.80 14.75
CA PRO A 120 -1.82 3.88 15.35
C PRO A 120 -2.00 5.16 14.54
N ALA A 121 -2.07 6.30 15.23
CA ALA A 121 -2.30 7.62 14.63
C ALA A 121 -1.25 8.00 13.56
N ASP A 122 -0.04 7.43 13.62
CA ASP A 122 0.99 7.57 12.60
C ASP A 122 1.43 6.21 12.04
N PRO A 123 0.81 5.75 10.94
CA PRO A 123 1.19 4.50 10.29
C PRO A 123 2.59 4.57 9.68
N GLU A 124 3.11 5.75 9.32
CA GLU A 124 4.45 5.89 8.77
C GLU A 124 5.54 5.73 9.84
N ALA A 125 5.33 6.30 11.03
CA ALA A 125 6.23 6.09 12.17
C ALA A 125 6.26 4.62 12.59
N ALA A 126 5.11 3.94 12.58
CA ALA A 126 5.03 2.51 12.86
C ALA A 126 5.86 1.71 11.83
N ILE A 127 5.77 2.00 10.54
CA ILE A 127 6.54 1.30 9.49
C ILE A 127 8.04 1.61 9.59
N LYS A 128 8.44 2.84 9.97
CA LYS A 128 9.85 3.21 10.18
C LYS A 128 10.47 2.44 11.36
N GLN A 129 9.73 2.23 12.44
CA GLN A 129 10.16 1.42 13.57
C GLN A 129 10.43 -0.06 13.20
N PHE A 130 9.74 -0.59 12.18
CA PHE A 130 9.94 -1.96 11.67
C PHE A 130 10.93 -2.07 10.50
N LYS A 131 11.62 -0.99 10.12
CA LYS A 131 12.81 -1.03 9.25
C LYS A 131 14.10 -0.92 10.08
N PRO A 132 14.57 -1.97 10.77
CA PRO A 132 15.96 -2.00 11.19
C PRO A 132 16.81 -2.27 9.94
N GLY A 133 17.47 -1.25 9.37
CA GLY A 133 18.54 -1.50 8.40
C GLY A 133 18.70 -0.57 7.21
N GLN A 134 18.31 0.71 7.27
CA GLN A 134 18.89 1.74 6.38
C GLN A 134 19.15 3.05 7.14
N GLU A 135 19.88 2.97 8.25
CA GLU A 135 20.61 4.10 8.81
C GLU A 135 22.07 3.70 8.91
N GLY A 136 22.84 4.04 7.88
CA GLY A 136 24.23 3.62 7.78
C GLY A 136 24.93 4.08 6.52
N GLN A 137 24.81 5.36 6.17
CA GLN A 137 25.90 6.22 5.65
C GLN A 137 25.35 7.55 5.14
N ALA A 138 25.36 8.55 6.01
CA ALA A 138 25.94 9.82 5.61
C ALA A 138 27.42 9.78 6.02
N PRO A 139 28.31 10.33 5.20
CA PRO A 139 29.23 11.29 5.80
C PRO A 139 29.12 12.62 5.03
N ALA A 140 28.58 13.62 5.71
CA ALA A 140 29.03 14.98 5.49
C ALA A 140 30.34 15.16 6.25
N THR A 141 31.48 15.19 5.56
CA THR A 141 32.66 15.96 5.99
C THR A 141 33.69 16.02 4.88
N GLY A 142 33.97 17.23 4.37
CA GLY A 142 35.04 17.42 3.41
C GLY A 142 35.00 18.74 2.65
N GLN A 143 34.78 19.86 3.32
CA GLN A 143 35.20 21.16 2.78
C GLN A 143 35.95 21.91 3.87
N PRO A 144 37.24 22.20 3.62
CA PRO A 144 37.77 23.51 3.93
C PRO A 144 38.48 24.12 2.71
N SER A 145 38.00 25.30 2.33
CA SER A 145 38.78 26.52 2.11
C SER A 145 40.00 26.49 1.19
N GLY A 146 39.86 27.14 0.04
CA GLY A 146 40.97 27.61 -0.80
C GLY A 146 40.58 28.87 -1.58
N GLN A 147 40.39 29.99 -0.88
CA GLN A 147 40.45 31.32 -1.49
C GLN A 147 41.91 31.78 -1.47
N THR A 148 42.52 31.93 -2.65
CA THR A 148 43.61 32.90 -2.88
C THR A 148 43.51 33.29 -4.35
N GLY A 149 43.24 34.57 -4.59
CA GLY A 149 43.06 35.12 -5.93
C GLY A 149 44.37 35.22 -6.70
N ASP A 150 44.24 35.47 -8.00
CA ASP A 150 44.86 36.66 -8.56
C ASP A 150 44.17 37.08 -9.87
N GLN A 151 44.20 38.39 -10.08
CA GLN A 151 43.67 39.09 -11.24
C GLN A 151 44.68 39.08 -12.39
N THR A 152 44.16 39.34 -13.60
CA THR A 152 44.87 39.98 -14.73
C THR A 152 45.94 39.14 -15.45
N GLU A 153 45.74 38.91 -16.76
CA GLU A 153 46.57 39.47 -17.84
C GLU A 153 46.31 38.70 -19.15
N ALA A 154 45.85 39.40 -20.20
CA ALA A 154 46.03 39.00 -21.60
C ALA A 154 47.39 39.57 -22.08
N PRO A 155 48.10 39.02 -23.10
CA PRO A 155 47.64 39.20 -24.50
C PRO A 155 48.03 38.10 -25.53
N VAL A 156 47.18 37.93 -26.56
CA VAL A 156 47.40 37.98 -28.05
C VAL A 156 48.63 37.25 -28.67
N PRO A 157 48.66 36.76 -29.95
CA PRO A 157 47.68 36.76 -31.06
C PRO A 157 47.43 35.37 -31.69
N ASP A 158 46.46 35.26 -32.61
CA ASP A 158 46.79 34.60 -33.87
C ASP A 158 45.93 35.11 -35.04
N ASP A 159 46.61 35.21 -36.18
CA ASP A 159 46.29 35.98 -37.38
C ASP A 159 45.18 35.37 -38.25
N THR A 160 44.35 36.21 -38.88
CA THR A 160 43.83 35.99 -40.26
C THR A 160 43.14 37.26 -40.81
N PRO A 161 43.09 37.48 -42.14
CA PRO A 161 43.36 38.78 -42.75
C PRO A 161 42.13 39.49 -43.35
N ALA A 162 42.30 40.82 -43.43
CA ALA A 162 41.84 41.78 -44.44
C ALA A 162 40.43 41.68 -45.05
N ALA A 163 39.67 42.77 -44.89
CA ALA A 163 38.77 43.28 -45.90
C ALA A 163 38.75 44.82 -45.89
N ASN A 164 39.27 45.39 -46.99
CA ASN A 164 39.01 46.69 -47.64
C ASN A 164 39.23 48.00 -46.88
#